data_AF-A0A933D2F9-F1
#
_entry.id   AF-A0A933D2F9-F1
#
_cell.length_a   1.000
_cell.length_b   1.000
_cell.length_c   1.000
_cell.angle_alpha   90.00
_cell.angle_beta   90.00
_cell.angle_gamma   90.00
#
_symmetry.space_group_name_H-M   'P 1'
#
loop_
_entity.id
_entity.type
_entity.pdbx_description
1 polymer ?
#
loop_
_entity_poly.entity_id
_entity_poly.type
_entity_poly.pdbx_seq_one_letter_code
_entity_poly.pdbx_strand_id
1 'polypeptide(L)'
;MRGNKRKIQYPVSLVLLVLFFSSCQEDDFGPTSALQVDHRLIRAWMKIPSEFEITHPPYAIEGIEITPSGVVLRLAVETATGKFVEDDDQYSDTLRAQNNLFIRKRFCPPSICIDSGTYHLQNDTLQFIYSDGYEEKYKRTRKNIVVTPPIQSELSATINTSHVTNDKIHSLPSAYVISFGSGKDTSRLQLHALLDNNYLIDIEIPQFHGTQSYPLGGSSQNSGALIYIGDDYLISYETDSLHIGTASISTFDLSTMMCSGTFEFDAARPDIPPKIFVKSIRNGEFNVPIRFPIRAKTQ
;
A
#
# COMPACT_ATOMS: atom_id res chain seq x y z
N MET A 1 50.99 49.60 60.52
CA MET A 1 51.36 48.55 59.55
C MET A 1 50.31 48.53 58.46
N ARG A 2 50.71 48.65 57.18
CA ARG A 2 50.45 47.67 56.10
C ARG A 2 49.08 47.00 56.27
N GLY A 3 48.07 47.25 55.44
CA GLY A 3 48.13 47.37 54.00
C GLY A 3 47.28 46.27 53.38
N ASN A 4 46.87 46.52 52.13
CA ASN A 4 46.35 45.56 51.16
C ASN A 4 44.97 44.94 51.44
N LYS A 5 43.98 45.27 50.60
CA LYS A 5 43.79 44.79 49.20
C LYS A 5 43.56 43.29 49.15
N ARG A 6 42.35 42.92 48.70
CA ARG A 6 41.97 41.94 47.65
C ARG A 6 40.54 41.48 47.99
N LYS A 7 39.47 41.84 47.28
CA LYS A 7 39.19 41.81 45.84
C LYS A 7 39.18 40.37 45.32
N ILE A 8 38.09 40.07 44.59
CA ILE A 8 37.93 39.01 43.59
C ILE A 8 37.47 37.66 44.22
N GLN A 9 36.45 36.93 43.77
CA GLN A 9 35.79 36.77 42.47
C GLN A 9 34.37 36.18 42.72
N TYR A 10 33.31 36.79 42.20
CA TYR A 10 32.21 35.98 41.63
C TYR A 10 32.80 35.35 40.36
N PRO A 11 32.45 34.13 39.88
CA PRO A 11 31.17 33.96 39.18
C PRO A 11 30.64 32.49 39.04
N VAL A 12 29.57 32.31 38.26
CA VAL A 12 29.26 31.07 37.49
C VAL A 12 28.63 29.85 38.19
N SER A 13 27.64 29.98 39.07
CA SER A 13 26.80 28.80 39.38
C SER A 13 25.31 29.03 39.39
N LEU A 14 24.84 30.27 39.16
CA LEU A 14 23.41 30.58 39.12
C LEU A 14 22.80 30.61 37.70
N VAL A 15 23.59 30.35 36.64
CA VAL A 15 23.09 30.44 35.24
C VAL A 15 23.19 29.12 34.48
N LEU A 16 23.90 28.10 34.97
CA LEU A 16 24.08 26.85 34.22
C LEU A 16 22.98 25.79 34.48
N LEU A 17 22.22 25.86 35.58
CA LEU A 17 21.27 24.80 35.94
C LEU A 17 19.84 25.02 35.41
N VAL A 18 19.55 26.18 34.81
CA VAL A 18 18.27 26.47 34.15
C VAL A 18 18.38 26.26 32.62
N LEU A 19 19.56 25.88 32.11
CA LEU A 19 19.82 25.64 30.68
C LEU A 19 19.88 24.16 30.27
N PHE A 20 19.57 23.21 31.17
CA PHE A 20 19.64 21.77 30.87
C PHE A 20 18.30 21.03 30.79
N PHE A 21 17.16 21.73 30.74
CA PHE A 21 15.88 21.15 30.30
C PHE A 21 15.35 21.78 29.00
N SER A 22 16.26 22.33 28.18
CA SER A 22 15.98 22.73 26.79
C SER A 22 16.56 21.70 25.83
N SER A 23 15.98 20.50 25.82
CA SER A 23 16.00 19.61 24.65
C SER A 23 14.89 18.56 24.76
N CYS A 24 13.68 18.96 25.17
CA CYS A 24 12.52 18.54 24.39
C CYS A 24 12.42 19.60 23.30
N GLN A 25 13.17 19.38 22.22
CA GLN A 25 12.76 19.92 20.94
C GLN A 25 11.44 19.20 20.68
N GLU A 26 10.34 19.87 21.03
CA GLU A 26 9.08 19.61 20.35
C GLU A 26 9.43 19.64 18.86
N ASP A 27 9.52 18.47 18.25
CA ASP A 27 9.45 18.28 16.80
C ASP A 27 8.02 18.58 16.28
N ASP A 28 7.26 19.38 17.04
CA ASP A 28 6.20 20.20 16.51
C ASP A 28 6.84 21.24 15.63
N PHE A 29 6.57 21.08 14.34
CA PHE A 29 6.62 22.18 13.41
C PHE A 29 5.90 23.39 14.04
N GLY A 30 6.67 24.34 14.55
CA GLY A 30 6.16 25.54 15.17
C GLY A 30 5.14 26.25 14.26
N PRO A 31 4.22 27.04 14.85
CA PRO A 31 3.14 27.62 14.09
C PRO A 31 3.73 28.64 13.10
N THR A 32 3.35 28.51 11.83
CA THR A 32 3.36 29.60 10.83
C THR A 32 4.72 30.13 10.38
N SER A 33 5.59 29.28 9.85
CA SER A 33 6.28 29.64 8.60
C SER A 33 5.57 28.87 7.48
N ALA A 34 5.15 29.58 6.43
CA ALA A 34 4.48 28.95 5.28
C ALA A 34 5.27 27.70 4.88
N LEU A 35 4.59 26.55 4.77
CA LEU A 35 5.18 25.30 4.29
C LEU A 35 5.83 25.59 2.94
N GLN A 36 7.14 25.87 2.93
CA GLN A 36 7.83 26.24 1.70
C GLN A 36 8.05 24.97 0.90
N VAL A 37 7.13 24.74 -0.02
CA VAL A 37 7.29 23.80 -1.12
C VAL A 37 7.70 24.60 -2.34
N ASP A 38 8.77 24.16 -2.99
CA ASP A 38 9.18 24.65 -4.29
C ASP A 38 8.00 24.60 -5.25
N HIS A 39 7.55 25.78 -5.71
CA HIS A 39 6.37 25.92 -6.57
C HIS A 39 6.42 25.05 -7.84
N ARG A 40 7.61 24.64 -8.28
CA ARG A 40 7.81 23.75 -9.44
C ARG A 40 7.33 22.33 -9.16
N LEU A 41 7.32 21.91 -7.90
CA LEU A 41 6.84 20.60 -7.45
C LEU A 41 5.32 20.54 -7.33
N ILE A 42 4.63 21.68 -7.17
CA ILE A 42 3.18 21.72 -6.99
C ILE A 42 2.49 21.27 -8.29
N ARG A 43 1.89 20.07 -8.27
CA ARG A 43 1.11 19.38 -9.33
C ARG A 43 1.03 17.87 -9.06
N ALA A 44 0.32 17.18 -9.97
CA ALA A 44 0.34 15.73 -10.09
C ALA A 44 1.61 15.22 -10.81
N TRP A 45 2.14 14.12 -10.26
CA TRP A 45 3.31 13.38 -10.71
C TRP A 45 2.97 11.91 -10.76
N MET A 46 3.22 11.26 -11.89
CA MET A 46 2.99 9.82 -12.09
C MET A 46 4.30 9.08 -11.83
N LYS A 47 4.30 8.07 -10.95
CA LYS A 47 5.49 7.28 -10.65
C LYS A 47 5.97 6.56 -11.91
N ILE A 48 7.27 6.65 -12.17
CA ILE A 48 7.94 5.88 -13.21
C ILE A 48 8.38 4.58 -12.54
N PRO A 49 7.84 3.42 -12.93
CA PRO A 49 8.23 2.15 -12.32
C PRO A 49 9.74 1.96 -12.44
N SER A 50 10.40 1.57 -11.35
CA SER A 50 11.82 1.21 -11.44
C SER A 50 12.00 -0.04 -12.31
N GLU A 51 13.18 -0.24 -12.89
CA GLU A 51 13.49 -1.47 -13.66
C GLU A 51 13.36 -2.75 -12.81
N PHE A 52 13.36 -2.61 -11.49
CA PHE A 52 13.16 -3.69 -10.52
C PHE A 52 11.69 -3.90 -10.15
N GLU A 53 10.79 -2.96 -10.47
CA GLU A 53 9.35 -2.99 -10.19
C GLU A 53 8.52 -3.42 -11.43
N ILE A 54 9.14 -3.86 -12.54
CA ILE A 54 8.47 -4.30 -13.77
C ILE A 54 7.73 -5.63 -13.56
N THR A 55 6.66 -5.64 -12.77
CA THR A 55 5.74 -6.78 -12.58
C THR A 55 4.34 -6.39 -12.14
N HIS A 56 4.12 -5.12 -11.84
CA HIS A 56 2.75 -4.66 -11.90
C HIS A 56 2.27 -4.82 -13.34
N PRO A 57 1.02 -5.26 -13.56
CA PRO A 57 0.42 -5.12 -14.88
C PRO A 57 0.55 -3.64 -15.29
N PRO A 58 0.37 -3.27 -16.56
CA PRO A 58 0.43 -1.87 -17.04
C PRO A 58 -0.55 -0.89 -16.35
N TYR A 59 -1.19 -1.32 -15.26
CA TYR A 59 -2.32 -0.74 -14.56
C TYR A 59 -2.05 -0.41 -13.08
N ALA A 60 -0.92 -0.80 -12.47
CA ALA A 60 -0.54 -0.22 -11.15
C ALA A 60 0.21 1.10 -11.36
N ILE A 61 -0.47 2.00 -12.07
CA ILE A 61 0.01 3.36 -12.28
C ILE A 61 -0.35 4.13 -11.02
N GLU A 62 0.67 4.44 -10.24
CA GLU A 62 0.55 5.21 -9.01
C GLU A 62 1.19 6.59 -9.19
N GLY A 63 0.97 7.47 -8.23
CA GLY A 63 1.77 8.66 -8.08
C GLY A 63 1.26 9.56 -6.98
N ILE A 64 1.60 10.84 -7.09
CA ILE A 64 1.37 11.82 -6.05
C ILE A 64 0.90 13.16 -6.63
N GLU A 65 0.06 13.87 -5.90
CA GLU A 65 -0.15 15.30 -6.09
C GLU A 65 0.44 16.07 -4.93
N ILE A 66 1.36 16.98 -5.23
CA ILE A 66 1.90 17.91 -4.24
C ILE A 66 1.09 19.20 -4.32
N THR A 67 0.43 19.56 -3.22
CA THR A 67 -0.41 20.75 -3.12
C THR A 67 0.41 21.99 -2.70
N PRO A 68 -0.12 23.22 -2.87
CA PRO A 68 0.55 24.43 -2.39
C PRO A 68 0.77 24.49 -0.88
N SER A 69 -0.05 23.79 -0.09
CA SER A 69 0.13 23.67 1.35
C SER A 69 1.16 22.62 1.74
N GLY A 70 1.75 21.91 0.77
CA GLY A 70 2.68 20.81 1.04
C GLY A 70 2.03 19.53 1.52
N VAL A 71 0.71 19.39 1.41
CA VAL A 71 0.07 18.07 1.50
C VAL A 71 0.40 17.29 0.24
N VAL A 72 0.77 16.02 0.40
CA VAL A 72 1.02 15.07 -0.68
C VAL A 72 -0.13 14.07 -0.70
N LEU A 73 -0.97 14.16 -1.72
CA LEU A 73 -2.09 13.26 -1.95
C LEU A 73 -1.61 12.09 -2.80
N ARG A 74 -2.04 10.88 -2.46
CA ARG A 74 -1.77 9.71 -3.29
C ARG A 74 -2.72 9.70 -4.48
N LEU A 75 -2.21 9.22 -5.61
CA LEU A 75 -2.97 9.11 -6.85
C LEU A 75 -2.86 7.68 -7.38
N ALA A 76 -3.97 7.16 -7.87
CA ALA A 76 -4.06 5.84 -8.49
C ALA A 76 -5.01 5.88 -9.70
N VAL A 77 -5.24 4.72 -10.32
CA VAL A 77 -6.08 4.62 -11.52
C VAL A 77 -7.48 4.13 -11.15
N GLU A 78 -8.48 4.92 -11.49
CA GLU A 78 -9.88 4.48 -11.48
C GLU A 78 -10.10 3.44 -12.60
N THR A 79 -10.31 2.19 -12.23
CA THR A 79 -10.52 1.03 -13.12
C THR A 79 -11.53 1.27 -14.23
N ALA A 80 -12.71 1.82 -13.90
CA ALA A 80 -13.81 1.98 -14.84
C ALA A 80 -13.49 2.96 -15.99
N THR A 81 -12.60 3.92 -15.75
CA THR A 81 -12.32 5.00 -16.71
C THR A 81 -10.87 5.02 -17.20
N GLY A 82 -9.96 4.34 -16.47
CA GLY A 82 -8.52 4.42 -16.67
C GLY A 82 -7.93 5.80 -16.36
N LYS A 83 -8.68 6.65 -15.64
CA LYS A 83 -8.24 7.99 -15.25
C LYS A 83 -7.38 7.95 -14.00
N PHE A 84 -6.40 8.84 -13.96
CA PHE A 84 -5.56 9.08 -12.79
C PHE A 84 -6.27 10.00 -11.80
N VAL A 85 -6.72 9.47 -10.68
CA VAL A 85 -7.56 10.13 -9.69
C VAL A 85 -6.90 10.12 -8.31
N GLU A 86 -7.48 10.85 -7.37
CA GLU A 86 -7.07 10.77 -5.97
C GLU A 86 -7.44 9.42 -5.39
N ASP A 87 -6.51 8.86 -4.64
CA ASP A 87 -6.72 7.66 -3.85
C ASP A 87 -7.33 8.09 -2.51
N ASP A 88 -8.50 7.56 -2.19
CA ASP A 88 -9.28 7.92 -1.00
C ASP A 88 -8.67 7.34 0.30
N ASP A 89 -7.56 6.59 0.20
CA ASP A 89 -6.87 6.04 1.37
C ASP A 89 -6.37 7.18 2.30
N GLN A 90 -6.72 7.09 3.58
CA GLN A 90 -6.91 8.24 4.47
C GLN A 90 -5.61 8.91 4.99
N TYR A 91 -4.46 8.49 4.51
CA TYR A 91 -3.17 8.94 5.02
C TYR A 91 -2.55 10.02 4.13
N SER A 92 -2.79 11.27 4.49
CA SER A 92 -2.15 12.41 3.83
C SER A 92 -0.72 12.61 4.32
N ASP A 93 0.24 12.52 3.42
CA ASP A 93 1.63 12.85 3.70
C ASP A 93 1.83 14.38 3.70
N THR A 94 2.87 14.87 4.38
CA THR A 94 3.29 16.27 4.28
C THR A 94 4.72 16.38 3.76
N LEU A 95 4.98 17.37 2.91
CA LEU A 95 6.25 17.61 2.26
C LEU A 95 6.68 19.06 2.49
N ARG A 96 7.95 19.22 2.84
CA ARG A 96 8.71 20.47 2.72
C ARG A 96 9.82 20.24 1.73
N ALA A 97 9.98 21.13 0.75
CA ALA A 97 10.97 20.94 -0.30
C ALA A 97 11.47 22.28 -0.82
N GLN A 98 12.76 22.55 -0.64
CA GLN A 98 13.40 23.80 -1.05
C GLN A 98 14.89 23.60 -1.27
N ASN A 99 15.47 24.35 -2.20
CA ASN A 99 16.91 24.33 -2.50
C ASN A 99 17.45 22.91 -2.75
N ASN A 100 16.68 22.09 -3.49
CA ASN A 100 16.98 20.69 -3.79
C ASN A 100 17.03 19.74 -2.58
N LEU A 101 16.52 20.15 -1.41
CA LEU A 101 16.36 19.31 -0.23
C LEU A 101 14.89 19.08 0.05
N PHE A 102 14.54 17.91 0.55
CA PHE A 102 13.17 17.62 1.00
C PHE A 102 13.13 16.94 2.36
N ILE A 103 12.01 17.13 3.06
CA ILE A 103 11.59 16.39 4.23
C ILE A 103 10.13 15.99 4.01
N ARG A 104 9.83 14.70 4.08
CA ARG A 104 8.49 14.14 3.94
C ARG A 104 8.11 13.47 5.25
N LYS A 105 6.97 13.85 5.84
CA LYS A 105 6.36 13.07 6.94
C LYS A 105 5.24 12.22 6.35
N ARG A 106 5.26 10.93 6.63
CA ARG A 106 4.26 9.97 6.18
C ARG A 106 3.81 9.04 7.30
N PHE A 107 2.58 8.55 7.19
CA PHE A 107 2.10 7.52 8.11
C PHE A 107 2.76 6.17 7.80
N CYS A 108 3.29 5.54 8.84
CA CYS A 108 3.96 4.24 8.82
C CYS A 108 3.48 3.44 10.03
N PRO A 109 2.28 2.84 9.99
CA PRO A 109 1.64 2.28 11.17
C PRO A 109 2.60 1.33 11.92
N PRO A 110 2.74 1.48 13.26
CA PRO A 110 1.95 2.33 14.16
C PRO A 110 2.53 3.74 14.43
N SER A 111 3.42 4.26 13.58
CA SER A 111 4.15 5.52 13.81
C SER A 111 4.17 6.46 12.61
N ILE A 112 4.84 7.60 12.74
CA ILE A 112 5.10 8.55 11.65
C ILE A 112 6.55 8.36 11.21
N CYS A 113 6.77 8.06 9.93
CA CYS A 113 8.10 8.13 9.34
C CYS A 113 8.41 9.57 8.94
N ILE A 114 9.66 9.98 9.16
CA ILE A 114 10.22 11.20 8.59
C ILE A 114 11.31 10.77 7.62
N ASP A 115 11.05 10.97 6.34
CA ASP A 115 12.02 10.78 5.28
C ASP A 115 12.66 12.11 4.92
N SER A 116 13.93 12.08 4.54
CA SER A 116 14.64 13.26 4.04
C SER A 116 15.58 12.89 2.91
N GLY A 117 16.01 13.89 2.15
CA GLY A 117 16.98 13.68 1.09
C GLY A 117 17.09 14.88 0.16
N THR A 118 17.52 14.60 -1.07
CA THR A 118 17.56 15.60 -2.15
C THR A 118 16.47 15.34 -3.18
N TYR A 119 16.03 16.38 -3.86
CA TYR A 119 15.18 16.24 -5.05
C TYR A 119 15.83 16.92 -6.24
N HIS A 120 15.66 16.31 -7.41
CA HIS A 120 16.11 16.84 -8.68
C HIS A 120 14.92 16.99 -9.62
N LEU A 121 14.81 18.17 -10.23
CA LEU A 121 13.77 18.46 -11.21
C LEU A 121 14.44 18.83 -12.53
N GLN A 122 14.22 18.02 -13.56
CA GLN A 122 14.75 18.24 -14.88
C GLN A 122 13.65 18.00 -15.91
N ASN A 123 13.36 19.02 -16.73
CA ASN A 123 12.27 18.98 -17.71
C ASN A 123 10.92 18.64 -17.04
N ASP A 124 10.37 17.47 -17.39
CA ASP A 124 9.12 16.92 -16.86
C ASP A 124 9.35 15.72 -15.93
N THR A 125 10.55 15.58 -15.39
CA THR A 125 10.92 14.50 -14.46
C THR A 125 11.24 15.06 -13.09
N LEU A 126 10.66 14.45 -12.06
CA LEU A 126 10.98 14.65 -10.66
C LEU A 126 11.64 13.38 -10.13
N GLN A 127 12.77 13.54 -9.44
CA GLN A 127 13.45 12.45 -8.75
C GLN A 127 13.65 12.83 -7.29
N PHE A 128 13.18 11.99 -6.38
CA PHE A 128 13.57 12.03 -4.97
C PHE A 128 14.70 11.03 -4.74
N ILE A 129 15.74 11.46 -4.04
CA ILE A 129 16.87 10.63 -3.60
C ILE A 129 16.88 10.71 -2.08
N TYR A 130 16.46 9.63 -1.44
CA TYR A 130 16.33 9.53 0.01
C TYR A 130 17.72 9.40 0.66
N SER A 131 17.83 9.79 1.93
CA SER A 131 19.11 9.77 2.67
C SER A 131 19.74 8.38 2.79
N ASP A 132 18.95 7.32 2.66
CA ASP A 132 19.40 5.92 2.63
C ASP A 132 19.84 5.45 1.22
N GLY A 133 19.74 6.31 0.21
CA GLY A 133 20.09 6.02 -1.18
C GLY A 133 18.95 5.44 -2.02
N TYR A 134 17.75 5.24 -1.45
CA TYR A 134 16.58 4.87 -2.25
C TYR A 134 16.21 6.00 -3.21
N GLU A 135 15.75 5.65 -4.42
CA GLU A 135 15.34 6.62 -5.44
C GLU A 135 13.90 6.39 -5.88
N GLU A 136 13.12 7.47 -5.92
CA GLU A 136 11.82 7.49 -6.58
C GLU A 136 11.84 8.45 -7.76
N LYS A 137 11.33 7.99 -8.91
CA LYS A 137 11.26 8.79 -10.14
C LYS A 137 9.80 8.97 -10.53
N TYR A 138 9.48 10.18 -10.98
CA TYR A 138 8.14 10.55 -11.40
C TYR A 138 8.20 11.37 -12.69
N LYS A 139 7.16 11.21 -13.51
CA LYS A 139 6.90 12.02 -14.71
C LYS A 139 5.76 12.98 -14.42
N ARG A 140 5.89 14.23 -14.89
CA ARG A 140 4.85 15.25 -14.79
C ARG A 140 3.55 14.77 -15.45
N THR A 141 2.44 14.95 -14.76
CA THR A 141 1.10 14.62 -15.26
C THR A 141 0.06 15.65 -14.78
N ARG A 142 -1.23 15.31 -14.91
CA ARG A 142 -2.37 16.05 -14.35
C ARG A 142 -3.42 15.05 -13.84
N LYS A 143 -4.16 15.42 -12.79
CA LYS A 143 -5.34 14.67 -12.36
C LYS A 143 -6.37 14.54 -13.48
N ASN A 144 -7.18 13.49 -13.42
CA ASN A 144 -8.28 13.17 -14.33
C ASN A 144 -7.87 12.95 -15.80
N ILE A 145 -6.58 12.72 -16.08
CA ILE A 145 -6.15 12.28 -17.40
C ILE A 145 -6.28 10.77 -17.52
N VAL A 146 -6.75 10.30 -18.68
CA VAL A 146 -6.73 8.87 -19.03
C VAL A 146 -5.27 8.47 -19.25
N VAL A 147 -4.76 7.60 -18.38
CA VAL A 147 -3.37 7.09 -18.46
C VAL A 147 -3.33 5.66 -19.00
N THR A 148 -4.47 4.98 -19.01
CA THR A 148 -4.62 3.62 -19.50
C THR A 148 -6.07 3.39 -19.97
N PRO A 149 -6.37 2.41 -20.85
CA PRO A 149 -7.74 2.01 -21.12
C PRO A 149 -8.46 1.54 -19.83
N PRO A 150 -9.80 1.56 -19.78
CA PRO A 150 -10.54 0.95 -18.69
C PRO A 150 -10.08 -0.48 -18.42
N ILE A 151 -9.92 -0.80 -17.14
CA ILE A 151 -9.41 -2.09 -16.68
C ILE A 151 -10.60 -2.86 -16.14
N GLN A 152 -10.91 -3.99 -16.77
CA GLN A 152 -11.88 -4.91 -16.22
C GLN A 152 -11.25 -5.59 -14.99
N SER A 153 -11.67 -5.16 -13.81
CA SER A 153 -11.17 -5.67 -12.54
C SER A 153 -12.31 -5.57 -11.54
N GLU A 154 -13.12 -6.61 -11.54
CA GLU A 154 -14.34 -6.68 -10.75
C GLU A 154 -14.27 -7.91 -9.86
N LEU A 155 -14.55 -7.70 -8.58
CA LEU A 155 -14.79 -8.75 -7.62
C LEU A 155 -15.92 -8.31 -6.71
N SER A 156 -16.85 -9.22 -6.45
CA SER A 156 -17.95 -9.00 -5.52
C SER A 156 -18.21 -10.26 -4.70
N ALA A 157 -18.78 -10.08 -3.52
CA ALA A 157 -19.22 -11.19 -2.67
C ALA A 157 -20.31 -10.72 -1.71
N THR A 158 -21.01 -11.68 -1.12
CA THR A 158 -21.85 -11.45 0.06
C THR A 158 -21.13 -11.99 1.29
N ILE A 159 -20.75 -11.10 2.22
CA ILE A 159 -20.17 -11.48 3.50
C ILE A 159 -21.28 -11.41 4.55
N ASN A 160 -21.65 -12.57 5.08
CA ASN A 160 -22.85 -12.79 5.89
C ASN A 160 -24.11 -12.32 5.15
N THR A 161 -24.50 -11.07 5.34
CA THR A 161 -25.69 -10.44 4.73
C THR A 161 -25.34 -9.20 3.90
N SER A 162 -24.09 -8.75 3.94
CA SER A 162 -23.67 -7.51 3.28
C SER A 162 -23.03 -7.83 1.94
N HIS A 163 -23.57 -7.24 0.87
CA HIS A 163 -22.92 -7.27 -0.44
C HIS A 163 -21.78 -6.25 -0.47
N VAL A 164 -20.61 -6.70 -0.94
CA VAL A 164 -19.39 -5.90 -1.02
C VAL A 164 -18.76 -6.05 -2.39
N THR A 165 -18.14 -4.97 -2.87
CA THR A 165 -17.42 -4.91 -4.14
C THR A 165 -15.98 -4.46 -3.92
N ASN A 166 -15.10 -4.72 -4.89
CA ASN A 166 -13.73 -4.22 -4.84
C ASN A 166 -13.68 -2.70 -5.02
N ASP A 167 -12.72 -2.08 -4.35
CA ASP A 167 -12.37 -0.69 -4.63
C ASP A 167 -11.97 -0.54 -6.10
N LYS A 168 -12.36 0.57 -6.69
CA LYS A 168 -12.18 0.91 -8.09
C LYS A 168 -10.93 1.74 -8.33
N ILE A 169 -10.27 2.26 -7.30
CA ILE A 169 -9.16 3.19 -7.44
C ILE A 169 -7.84 2.58 -6.93
N HIS A 170 -7.86 1.97 -5.74
CA HIS A 170 -6.67 1.44 -5.09
C HIS A 170 -6.68 -0.10 -5.02
N SER A 171 -5.54 -0.73 -5.31
CA SER A 171 -5.34 -2.18 -5.19
C SER A 171 -6.28 -3.08 -6.02
N LEU A 172 -6.07 -3.10 -7.34
CA LEU A 172 -6.83 -3.93 -8.28
C LEU A 172 -6.86 -5.40 -7.83
N PRO A 173 -8.06 -6.00 -7.64
CA PRO A 173 -8.13 -7.44 -7.39
C PRO A 173 -7.45 -8.16 -8.54
N SER A 174 -6.60 -9.13 -8.21
CA SER A 174 -5.70 -9.75 -9.18
C SER A 174 -5.44 -11.20 -8.87
N ALA A 175 -5.30 -11.99 -9.93
CA ALA A 175 -4.91 -13.39 -9.86
C ALA A 175 -3.40 -13.51 -10.09
N TYR A 176 -2.65 -13.79 -9.03
CA TYR A 176 -1.21 -13.98 -9.09
C TYR A 176 -0.87 -15.42 -9.46
N VAL A 177 -0.05 -15.59 -10.51
CA VAL A 177 0.41 -16.89 -10.98
C VAL A 177 1.89 -17.03 -10.67
N ILE A 178 2.25 -17.97 -9.81
CA ILE A 178 3.65 -18.27 -9.49
C ILE A 178 4.03 -19.57 -10.16
N SER A 179 4.85 -19.48 -11.21
CA SER A 179 5.47 -20.65 -11.86
C SER A 179 6.88 -20.86 -11.31
N PHE A 180 7.07 -21.98 -10.61
CA PHE A 180 8.40 -22.53 -10.36
C PHE A 180 8.91 -23.13 -11.68
N GLY A 181 10.14 -22.78 -12.06
CA GLY A 181 10.60 -22.83 -13.45
C GLY A 181 10.60 -24.19 -14.16
N SER A 182 10.56 -24.11 -15.49
CA SER A 182 10.95 -25.13 -16.47
C SER A 182 10.36 -26.54 -16.29
N GLY A 183 9.08 -26.68 -16.63
CA GLY A 183 8.69 -27.78 -17.51
C GLY A 183 7.59 -28.71 -17.02
N LYS A 184 7.31 -28.82 -15.72
CA LYS A 184 6.17 -29.63 -15.20
C LYS A 184 5.57 -29.15 -13.87
N ASP A 185 5.98 -28.01 -13.35
CA ASP A 185 5.76 -27.69 -11.94
C ASP A 185 4.51 -26.84 -11.70
N THR A 186 3.72 -27.29 -10.73
CA THR A 186 2.46 -26.72 -10.24
C THR A 186 2.50 -25.20 -10.20
N SER A 187 1.59 -24.57 -10.93
CA SER A 187 1.37 -23.13 -10.78
C SER A 187 0.63 -22.89 -9.47
N ARG A 188 1.03 -21.89 -8.70
CA ARG A 188 0.16 -21.37 -7.63
C ARG A 188 -0.73 -20.30 -8.21
N LEU A 189 -2.03 -20.35 -7.93
CA LEU A 189 -2.94 -19.22 -8.12
C LEU A 189 -3.24 -18.59 -6.76
N GLN A 190 -3.08 -17.28 -6.64
CA GLN A 190 -3.55 -16.52 -5.50
C GLN A 190 -4.46 -15.39 -5.97
N LEU A 191 -5.73 -15.42 -5.60
CA LEU A 191 -6.65 -14.32 -5.81
C LEU A 191 -6.60 -13.42 -4.59
N HIS A 192 -6.19 -12.17 -4.77
CA HIS A 192 -6.06 -11.21 -3.69
C HIS A 192 -6.82 -9.94 -4.04
N ALA A 193 -7.73 -9.51 -3.17
CA ALA A 193 -8.66 -8.43 -3.46
C ALA A 193 -9.05 -7.64 -2.20
N LEU A 194 -8.78 -6.34 -2.22
CA LEU A 194 -9.35 -5.40 -1.25
C LEU A 194 -10.76 -5.01 -1.69
N LEU A 195 -11.69 -5.09 -0.75
CA LEU A 195 -13.11 -4.82 -0.87
C LEU A 195 -13.49 -3.63 0.00
N ASP A 196 -14.62 -3.02 -0.35
CA ASP A 196 -15.25 -1.98 0.45
C ASP A 196 -15.38 -2.40 1.92
N ASN A 197 -15.29 -1.43 2.83
CA ASN A 197 -15.24 -1.63 4.28
C ASN A 197 -14.00 -2.39 4.79
N ASN A 198 -12.86 -2.23 4.09
CA ASN A 198 -11.55 -2.77 4.47
C ASN A 198 -11.53 -4.29 4.65
N TYR A 199 -12.33 -5.00 3.86
CA TYR A 199 -12.26 -6.46 3.78
C TYR A 199 -11.27 -6.86 2.70
N LEU A 200 -10.47 -7.87 2.97
CA LEU A 200 -9.57 -8.48 2.00
C LEU A 200 -9.97 -9.94 1.85
N ILE A 201 -10.24 -10.35 0.61
CA ILE A 201 -10.42 -11.76 0.26
C ILE A 201 -9.12 -12.28 -0.32
N ASP A 202 -8.65 -13.38 0.25
CA ASP A 202 -7.50 -14.14 -0.25
C ASP A 202 -7.91 -15.59 -0.52
N ILE A 203 -7.70 -16.08 -1.73
CA ILE A 203 -7.93 -17.48 -2.09
C ILE A 203 -6.64 -18.02 -2.67
N GLU A 204 -6.09 -19.06 -2.04
CA GLU A 204 -4.86 -19.70 -2.46
C GLU A 204 -5.14 -21.12 -2.99
N ILE A 205 -4.65 -21.39 -4.21
CA ILE A 205 -4.67 -22.69 -4.86
C ILE A 205 -3.21 -23.05 -5.17
N PRO A 206 -2.51 -23.77 -4.27
CA PRO A 206 -1.09 -24.08 -4.42
C PRO A 206 -0.77 -24.93 -5.65
N GLN A 207 -1.70 -25.81 -6.05
CA GLN A 207 -1.58 -26.70 -7.20
C GLN A 207 -2.66 -26.37 -8.24
N PHE A 208 -2.50 -25.23 -8.89
CA PHE A 208 -3.39 -24.75 -9.94
C PHE A 208 -3.13 -25.50 -11.26
N HIS A 209 -4.21 -26.08 -11.79
CA HIS A 209 -4.22 -26.89 -13.02
C HIS A 209 -5.10 -26.27 -14.13
N GLY A 210 -5.51 -25.01 -13.98
CA GLY A 210 -6.37 -24.32 -14.94
C GLY A 210 -7.84 -24.27 -14.53
N THR A 211 -8.71 -24.11 -15.52
CA THR A 211 -10.18 -23.98 -15.36
C THR A 211 -10.81 -25.24 -14.77
N GLN A 212 -11.20 -25.18 -13.50
CA GLN A 212 -11.94 -26.21 -12.77
C GLN A 212 -12.40 -25.67 -11.41
N SER A 213 -13.11 -26.50 -10.65
CA SER A 213 -13.45 -26.24 -9.24
C SER A 213 -12.38 -26.80 -8.30
N TYR A 214 -12.07 -26.01 -7.27
CA TYR A 214 -11.07 -26.30 -6.26
C TYR A 214 -11.75 -26.25 -4.88
N PRO A 215 -11.80 -27.36 -4.12
CA PRO A 215 -12.35 -27.34 -2.77
C PRO A 215 -11.43 -26.54 -1.86
N LEU A 216 -12.01 -25.71 -0.98
CA LEU A 216 -11.29 -24.91 0.01
C LEU A 216 -11.50 -25.50 1.41
N GLY A 217 -10.43 -25.61 2.20
CA GLY A 217 -10.48 -26.22 3.54
C GLY A 217 -10.73 -27.74 3.51
N GLY A 218 -11.18 -28.29 4.64
CA GLY A 218 -11.41 -29.72 4.81
C GLY A 218 -10.09 -30.49 4.79
N SER A 219 -9.98 -31.45 3.86
CA SER A 219 -8.72 -32.16 3.57
C SER A 219 -7.92 -31.53 2.42
N SER A 220 -8.40 -30.43 1.84
CA SER A 220 -7.75 -29.74 0.73
C SER A 220 -6.54 -28.93 1.21
N GLN A 221 -5.57 -28.72 0.32
CA GLN A 221 -4.49 -27.75 0.53
C GLN A 221 -4.86 -26.33 0.07
N ASN A 222 -5.99 -26.17 -0.62
CA ASN A 222 -6.46 -24.85 -1.04
C ASN A 222 -7.16 -24.18 0.15
N SER A 223 -7.00 -22.86 0.26
CA SER A 223 -7.54 -22.07 1.37
C SER A 223 -8.31 -20.87 0.86
N GLY A 224 -9.31 -20.46 1.65
CA GLY A 224 -9.96 -19.16 1.55
C GLY A 224 -9.79 -18.42 2.87
N ALA A 225 -9.49 -17.14 2.78
CA ALA A 225 -9.39 -16.25 3.92
C ALA A 225 -10.20 -14.96 3.68
N LEU A 226 -10.81 -14.48 4.76
CA LEU A 226 -11.36 -13.14 4.85
C LEU A 226 -10.60 -12.41 5.95
N ILE A 227 -9.95 -11.31 5.58
CA ILE A 227 -9.17 -10.48 6.49
C ILE A 227 -9.88 -9.14 6.61
N TYR A 228 -10.14 -8.69 7.84
CA TYR A 228 -10.60 -7.33 8.11
C TYR A 228 -9.41 -6.48 8.54
N ILE A 229 -9.18 -5.37 7.84
CA ILE A 229 -8.08 -4.42 8.09
C ILE A 229 -8.68 -3.19 8.78
N GLY A 230 -8.59 -3.14 10.11
CA GLY A 230 -8.85 -1.93 10.88
C GLY A 230 -7.60 -1.04 10.96
N ASP A 231 -7.79 0.21 11.37
CA ASP A 231 -6.71 1.21 11.44
C ASP A 231 -5.51 0.75 12.29
N ASP A 232 -5.79 0.04 13.41
CA ASP A 232 -4.78 -0.42 14.37
C ASP A 232 -4.74 -1.95 14.55
N TYR A 233 -5.57 -2.71 13.82
CA TYR A 233 -5.68 -4.15 14.03
C TYR A 233 -6.10 -4.91 12.77
N LEU A 234 -5.69 -6.17 12.69
CA LEU A 234 -6.07 -7.09 11.62
C LEU A 234 -6.75 -8.32 12.22
N ILE A 235 -7.91 -8.70 11.67
CA ILE A 235 -8.63 -9.91 12.07
C ILE A 235 -8.71 -10.86 10.87
N SER A 236 -8.12 -12.04 10.99
CA SER A 236 -8.20 -13.09 9.97
C SER A 236 -9.29 -14.12 10.30
N TYR A 237 -10.04 -14.51 9.29
CA TYR A 237 -10.95 -15.65 9.28
C TYR A 237 -10.51 -16.58 8.14
N GLU A 238 -10.33 -17.87 8.42
CA GLU A 238 -9.77 -18.82 7.45
C GLU A 238 -10.63 -20.09 7.37
N THR A 239 -10.68 -20.69 6.18
CA THR A 239 -11.19 -22.06 6.00
C THR A 239 -10.34 -23.05 6.79
N ASP A 240 -10.96 -24.10 7.31
CA ASP A 240 -10.27 -25.17 8.06
C ASP A 240 -10.94 -26.53 7.84
N SER A 241 -10.68 -27.51 8.70
CA SER A 241 -11.25 -28.86 8.58
C SER A 241 -12.78 -28.94 8.68
N LEU A 242 -13.44 -27.93 9.25
CA LEU A 242 -14.89 -27.86 9.46
C LEU A 242 -15.54 -26.76 8.61
N HIS A 243 -14.83 -25.67 8.36
CA HIS A 243 -15.29 -24.51 7.60
C HIS A 243 -14.70 -24.58 6.20
N ILE A 244 -15.53 -25.00 5.25
CA ILE A 244 -15.11 -25.39 3.91
C ILE A 244 -15.80 -24.53 2.85
N GLY A 245 -15.37 -24.69 1.60
CA GLY A 245 -16.01 -24.05 0.46
C GLY A 245 -15.45 -24.51 -0.87
N THR A 246 -15.65 -23.70 -1.90
CA THR A 246 -15.18 -23.97 -3.25
C THR A 246 -14.82 -22.67 -3.96
N ALA A 247 -13.74 -22.70 -4.73
CA ALA A 247 -13.43 -21.70 -5.75
C ALA A 247 -13.54 -22.36 -7.13
N SER A 248 -14.34 -21.82 -8.03
CA SER A 248 -14.52 -22.33 -9.39
C SER A 248 -13.91 -21.35 -10.39
N ILE A 249 -12.84 -21.78 -11.05
CA ILE A 249 -12.18 -20.98 -12.10
C ILE A 249 -12.86 -21.33 -13.41
N SER A 250 -13.48 -20.33 -14.03
CA SER A 250 -14.26 -20.46 -15.28
C SER A 250 -13.45 -20.05 -16.52
N THR A 251 -12.57 -19.06 -16.39
CA THR A 251 -11.67 -18.60 -17.45
C THR A 251 -10.29 -18.37 -16.86
N PHE A 252 -9.26 -18.83 -17.56
CA PHE A 252 -7.87 -18.47 -17.31
C PHE A 252 -7.17 -18.32 -18.66
N ASP A 253 -6.95 -17.08 -19.08
CA ASP A 253 -6.49 -16.76 -20.43
C ASP A 253 -5.27 -15.84 -20.39
N LEU A 254 -4.11 -16.39 -20.75
CA LEU A 254 -2.86 -15.65 -20.82
C LEU A 254 -2.74 -14.73 -22.03
N SER A 255 -3.58 -14.90 -23.06
CA SER A 255 -3.58 -14.02 -24.24
C SER A 255 -4.26 -12.69 -23.96
N THR A 256 -5.36 -12.73 -23.22
CA THR A 256 -6.10 -11.54 -22.76
C THR A 256 -5.65 -11.07 -21.37
N MET A 257 -4.83 -11.87 -20.69
CA MET A 257 -4.34 -11.62 -19.32
C MET A 257 -5.47 -11.53 -18.28
N MET A 258 -6.52 -12.33 -18.44
CA MET A 258 -7.72 -12.30 -17.60
C MET A 258 -8.01 -13.65 -16.95
N CYS A 259 -8.50 -13.61 -15.71
CA CYS A 259 -8.96 -14.76 -14.94
C CYS A 259 -10.35 -14.46 -14.37
N SER A 260 -11.29 -15.39 -14.52
CA SER A 260 -12.65 -15.22 -14.01
C SER A 260 -13.17 -16.48 -13.34
N GLY A 261 -14.10 -16.31 -12.40
CA GLY A 261 -14.65 -17.43 -11.67
C GLY A 261 -15.62 -17.01 -10.58
N THR A 262 -15.99 -17.99 -9.77
CA THR A 262 -16.85 -17.82 -8.61
C THR A 262 -16.22 -18.45 -7.37
N PHE A 263 -16.68 -18.05 -6.18
CA PHE A 263 -16.27 -18.67 -4.94
C PHE A 263 -17.34 -18.56 -3.86
N GLU A 264 -17.31 -19.50 -2.93
CA GLU A 264 -18.08 -19.48 -1.70
C GLU A 264 -17.36 -20.31 -0.64
N PHE A 265 -17.34 -19.85 0.60
CA PHE A 265 -16.74 -20.60 1.70
C PHE A 265 -17.19 -20.08 3.06
N ASP A 266 -17.11 -20.93 4.07
CA ASP A 266 -17.14 -20.51 5.46
C ASP A 266 -15.72 -20.37 6.01
N ALA A 267 -15.51 -19.34 6.82
CA ALA A 267 -14.21 -19.04 7.42
C ALA A 267 -14.38 -18.75 8.92
N ALA A 268 -13.46 -19.25 9.74
CA ALA A 268 -13.51 -19.05 11.18
C ALA A 268 -12.19 -18.47 11.71
N ARG A 269 -12.26 -17.82 12.88
CA ARG A 269 -11.03 -17.32 13.53
C ARG A 269 -10.11 -18.48 13.92
N PRO A 270 -8.85 -18.51 13.45
CA PRO A 270 -7.94 -19.59 13.76
C PRO A 270 -7.50 -19.59 15.23
N ASP A 271 -7.53 -18.42 15.89
CA ASP A 271 -6.97 -18.16 17.20
C ASP A 271 -7.97 -18.30 18.38
N ILE A 272 -9.26 -18.50 18.11
CA ILE A 272 -10.30 -18.61 19.15
C ILE A 272 -10.98 -19.99 19.09
N PRO A 273 -10.59 -20.93 19.97
CA PRO A 273 -11.35 -22.16 20.20
C PRO A 273 -12.48 -21.94 21.23
N PRO A 274 -13.69 -22.53 21.04
CA PRO A 274 -14.12 -23.24 19.84
C PRO A 274 -14.35 -22.25 18.69
N LYS A 275 -14.12 -22.70 17.45
CA LYS A 275 -14.21 -21.88 16.24
C LYS A 275 -15.66 -21.56 15.87
N ILE A 276 -16.35 -20.82 16.73
CA ILE A 276 -17.79 -20.47 16.60
C ILE A 276 -18.00 -19.13 15.91
N PHE A 277 -16.95 -18.30 15.80
CA PHE A 277 -17.00 -17.03 15.09
C PHE A 277 -16.76 -17.26 13.60
N VAL A 278 -17.84 -17.64 12.91
CA VAL A 278 -17.84 -17.95 11.49
C VAL A 278 -18.30 -16.75 10.68
N LYS A 279 -17.62 -16.51 9.56
CA LYS A 279 -18.04 -15.63 8.48
C LYS A 279 -18.42 -16.50 7.30
N SER A 280 -19.59 -16.25 6.73
CA SER A 280 -20.06 -16.93 5.53
C SER A 280 -19.87 -16.04 4.33
N ILE A 281 -19.03 -16.46 3.39
CA ILE A 281 -18.77 -15.79 2.12
C ILE A 281 -19.55 -16.54 1.05
N ARG A 282 -20.47 -15.86 0.37
CA ARG A 282 -21.38 -16.46 -0.63
C ARG A 282 -21.49 -15.57 -1.86
N ASN A 283 -21.94 -16.16 -2.97
CA ASN A 283 -22.12 -15.47 -4.26
C ASN A 283 -20.87 -14.66 -4.67
N GLY A 284 -19.68 -15.22 -4.40
CA GLY A 284 -18.44 -14.61 -4.80
C GLY A 284 -18.26 -14.73 -6.30
N GLU A 285 -18.01 -13.62 -6.98
CA GLU A 285 -17.76 -13.56 -8.42
C GLU A 285 -16.57 -12.67 -8.69
N PHE A 286 -15.71 -13.06 -9.63
CA PHE A 286 -14.57 -12.25 -10.01
C PHE A 286 -14.25 -12.34 -11.50
N ASN A 287 -13.77 -11.23 -12.04
CA ASN A 287 -13.16 -11.11 -13.35
C ASN A 287 -12.00 -10.11 -13.24
N VAL A 288 -10.78 -10.62 -13.20
CA VAL A 288 -9.60 -9.88 -12.74
C VAL A 288 -8.39 -10.10 -13.64
N PRO A 289 -7.47 -9.13 -13.71
CA PRO A 289 -6.21 -9.31 -14.42
C PRO A 289 -5.32 -10.38 -13.78
N ILE A 290 -4.58 -11.09 -14.62
CA ILE A 290 -3.51 -12.01 -14.21
C ILE A 290 -2.23 -11.21 -13.96
N ARG A 291 -1.53 -11.49 -12.85
CA ARG A 291 -0.24 -10.90 -12.48
C ARG A 291 0.81 -11.99 -12.26
N PHE A 292 2.06 -11.70 -12.60
CA PHE A 292 3.21 -12.56 -12.32
C PHE A 292 4.12 -11.87 -11.29
N PRO A 293 4.41 -12.48 -10.13
CA PRO A 293 5.30 -11.85 -9.15
C PRO A 293 6.75 -11.80 -9.64
N ILE A 294 7.50 -10.81 -9.16
CA ILE A 294 8.92 -10.63 -9.48
C ILE A 294 9.68 -11.86 -9.01
N ARG A 295 10.42 -12.51 -9.91
CA ARG A 295 11.55 -13.33 -9.46
C ARG A 295 12.54 -12.36 -8.85
N ALA A 296 12.59 -12.27 -7.52
CA ALA A 296 13.73 -11.69 -6.85
C ALA A 296 14.96 -12.41 -7.43
N LYS A 297 15.83 -11.68 -8.14
CA LYS A 297 17.14 -12.23 -8.49
C LYS A 297 17.80 -12.51 -7.15
N THR A 298 17.86 -13.78 -6.76
CA THR A 298 18.81 -14.25 -5.77
C THR A 298 20.18 -13.82 -6.27
N GLN A 299 20.74 -12.80 -5.63
CA GLN A 299 22.16 -12.50 -5.74
C GLN A 299 22.97 -13.63 -5.10
#